data_AF-A0A7W1NX10-F1
#
_entry.id   AF-A0A7W1NX10-F1
#
_cell.length_a   1.000
_cell.length_b   1.000
_cell.length_c   1.000
_cell.angle_alpha   90.00
_cell.angle_beta   90.00
_cell.angle_gamma   90.00
#
_symmetry.space_group_name_H-M   'P 1'
#
loop_
_entity.id
_entity.type
_entity.pdbx_description
1 polymer ?
#
loop_
_entity_poly.entity_id
_entity_poly.type
_entity_poly.pdbx_seq_one_letter_code
_entity_poly.pdbx_strand_id
1 'polypeptide(L)'
;QAVYDLAKRDDVRAVFDVPWDNVLAAKDALWLQTASDKPMIAGQVTRKTPVSPAKLTILEQTLNPALLHEAGADVIIVHKFYDKDGKLLANTRKMLGNPTYEDDLIALFDVKATEPPALTVIGDESAIKDSQPVYIYAPHTGWLQLSRTAAGDNRDLTLALDGNIIHHWKITPTEYGYGLDIGIPISTTGYHTLTWAVDPPCPAQKDASLVCRQVGLFTVDDAYNIREASFPKPVQYAGLQLLASHFLRFPVALNLDLLWQFDNAVTEQDIRFIKVLDANGKSIATDDHTLGVQPKGGQWVEAVDLGLPANLPAGEYQVYVGWYTYPDLTRFKVLSDVPGAVDSWAQIGSFTIK
;
A
#
# COMPACT_ATOMS: atom_id res chain seq x y z
N GLN A 1 -18.22 37.55 0.22
CA GLN A 1 -17.25 38.31 -0.59
C GLN A 1 -15.94 37.54 -0.76
N ALA A 2 -15.29 37.09 0.32
CA ALA A 2 -13.99 36.40 0.24
C ALA A 2 -13.94 35.18 -0.70
N VAL A 3 -14.97 34.35 -0.73
CA VAL A 3 -15.05 33.21 -1.68
C VAL A 3 -15.16 33.68 -3.14
N TYR A 4 -15.89 34.76 -3.42
CA TYR A 4 -15.95 35.36 -4.76
C TYR A 4 -14.61 35.98 -5.17
N ASP A 5 -13.83 36.48 -4.22
CA ASP A 5 -12.52 37.05 -4.50
C ASP A 5 -11.52 35.97 -4.94
N LEU A 6 -11.75 34.69 -4.58
CA LEU A 6 -10.96 33.57 -5.11
C LEU A 6 -11.07 33.45 -6.62
N ALA A 7 -12.19 33.81 -7.26
CA ALA A 7 -12.33 33.75 -8.72
C ALA A 7 -11.26 34.56 -9.44
N LYS A 8 -10.85 35.69 -8.85
CA LYS A 8 -9.84 36.61 -9.39
C LYS A 8 -8.40 36.18 -9.12
N ARG A 9 -8.18 35.08 -8.39
CA ARG A 9 -6.87 34.57 -8.02
C ARG A 9 -6.38 33.54 -9.03
N ASP A 10 -5.40 33.91 -9.85
CA ASP A 10 -4.77 33.00 -10.81
C ASP A 10 -3.73 32.08 -10.17
N ASP A 11 -3.34 32.36 -8.92
CA ASP A 11 -2.39 31.56 -8.13
C ASP A 11 -3.04 30.34 -7.46
N VAL A 12 -4.37 30.22 -7.49
CA VAL A 12 -5.12 29.11 -6.86
C VAL A 12 -5.50 28.07 -7.92
N ARG A 13 -4.89 26.89 -7.85
CA ARG A 13 -5.18 25.76 -8.75
C ARG A 13 -6.49 25.06 -8.38
N ALA A 14 -6.71 24.80 -7.09
CA ALA A 14 -7.94 24.18 -6.60
C ALA A 14 -8.24 24.54 -5.14
N VAL A 15 -9.51 24.38 -4.78
CA VAL A 15 -10.02 24.49 -3.41
C VAL A 15 -10.31 23.09 -2.85
N PHE A 16 -10.00 22.88 -1.57
CA PHE A 16 -10.37 21.67 -0.84
C PHE A 16 -11.29 22.01 0.33
N ASP A 17 -12.56 21.65 0.18
CA ASP A 17 -13.60 21.83 1.19
C ASP A 17 -13.61 20.66 2.19
N VAL A 18 -13.64 20.99 3.48
CA VAL A 18 -13.63 20.03 4.59
C VAL A 18 -14.74 20.35 5.62
N PRO A 19 -15.38 19.36 6.27
CA PRO A 19 -15.08 17.93 6.20
C PRO A 19 -15.56 17.28 4.88
N TRP A 20 -14.71 16.47 4.25
CA TRP A 20 -14.96 15.90 2.91
C TRP A 20 -15.99 14.76 2.95
N ASP A 21 -16.08 14.03 4.06
CA ASP A 21 -16.97 12.89 4.26
C ASP A 21 -18.41 13.31 4.66
N ASN A 22 -18.64 14.62 4.80
CA ASN A 22 -19.95 15.17 5.13
C ASN A 22 -20.72 15.59 3.88
N VAL A 23 -21.81 14.88 3.59
CA VAL A 23 -22.66 15.11 2.41
C VAL A 23 -23.27 16.53 2.38
N LEU A 24 -23.56 17.13 3.54
CA LEU A 24 -24.10 18.50 3.60
C LEU A 24 -23.00 19.54 3.35
N ALA A 25 -21.82 19.37 3.95
CA ALA A 25 -20.65 20.19 3.64
C ALA A 25 -20.32 20.14 2.14
N ALA A 26 -20.41 18.96 1.52
CA ALA A 26 -20.20 18.80 0.09
C ALA A 26 -21.24 19.55 -0.77
N LYS A 27 -22.49 19.69 -0.31
CA LYS A 27 -23.50 20.49 -1.02
C LYS A 27 -23.19 21.99 -0.92
N ASP A 28 -22.79 22.46 0.25
CA ASP A 28 -22.40 23.85 0.44
C ASP A 28 -21.15 24.17 -0.38
N ALA A 29 -20.19 23.25 -0.45
CA ALA A 29 -19.01 23.33 -1.29
C ALA A 29 -19.36 23.50 -2.79
N LEU A 30 -20.31 22.72 -3.33
CA LEU A 30 -20.80 22.90 -4.71
C LEU A 30 -21.40 24.30 -4.94
N TRP A 31 -22.14 24.82 -3.96
CA TRP A 31 -22.66 26.18 -4.04
C TRP A 31 -21.52 27.21 -4.05
N LEU A 32 -20.53 27.07 -3.15
CA LEU A 32 -19.35 27.93 -3.10
C LEU A 32 -18.50 27.86 -4.38
N GLN A 33 -18.46 26.72 -5.07
CA GLN A 33 -17.77 26.57 -6.34
C GLN A 33 -18.29 27.55 -7.40
N THR A 34 -19.60 27.79 -7.44
CA THR A 34 -20.19 28.76 -8.37
C THR A 34 -19.73 30.20 -8.11
N ALA A 35 -19.28 30.48 -6.89
CA ALA A 35 -18.74 31.77 -6.49
C ALA A 35 -17.22 31.87 -6.71
N SER A 36 -16.47 30.82 -6.38
CA SER A 36 -15.01 30.81 -6.50
C SER A 36 -14.52 30.57 -7.93
N ASP A 37 -15.32 29.91 -8.77
CA ASP A 37 -14.94 29.51 -10.14
C ASP A 37 -13.61 28.74 -10.20
N LYS A 38 -13.28 28.00 -9.13
CA LYS A 38 -12.08 27.16 -9.04
C LYS A 38 -12.41 25.67 -9.09
N PRO A 39 -11.50 24.84 -9.64
CA PRO A 39 -11.56 23.40 -9.46
C PRO A 39 -11.64 23.00 -7.99
N MET A 40 -12.31 21.88 -7.71
CA MET A 40 -12.47 21.35 -6.35
C MET A 40 -11.81 19.98 -6.22
N ILE A 41 -11.10 19.75 -5.11
CA ILE A 41 -10.56 18.43 -4.77
C ILE A 41 -11.59 17.56 -4.04
N ALA A 42 -12.47 18.17 -3.24
CA ALA A 42 -13.61 17.50 -2.58
C ALA A 42 -14.84 18.41 -2.59
N GLY A 43 -15.98 17.89 -2.17
CA GLY A 43 -17.25 18.63 -2.23
C GLY A 43 -18.09 18.29 -3.45
N GLN A 44 -18.12 17.02 -3.87
CA GLN A 44 -18.95 16.52 -4.95
C GLN A 44 -20.03 15.59 -4.39
N VAL A 45 -21.27 15.70 -4.88
CA VAL A 45 -22.36 14.78 -4.51
C VAL A 45 -22.53 13.76 -5.64
N THR A 46 -21.77 12.66 -5.57
CA THR A 46 -21.89 11.53 -6.49
C THR A 46 -22.06 10.23 -5.69
N ARG A 47 -22.59 9.16 -6.30
CA ARG A 47 -22.67 7.84 -5.65
C ARG A 47 -21.28 7.23 -5.38
N LYS A 48 -20.25 7.69 -6.08
CA LYS A 48 -18.85 7.30 -5.91
C LYS A 48 -17.99 8.50 -6.26
N THR A 49 -17.38 9.12 -5.25
CA THR A 49 -16.46 10.25 -5.44
C THR A 49 -15.36 9.82 -6.43
N PRO A 50 -15.15 10.55 -7.54
CA PRO A 50 -14.14 10.20 -8.54
C PRO A 50 -12.71 10.35 -8.02
N VAL A 51 -12.53 11.01 -6.86
CA VAL A 51 -11.26 11.16 -6.16
C VAL A 51 -11.06 10.00 -5.18
N SER A 52 -9.82 9.50 -5.11
CA SER A 52 -9.43 8.43 -4.18
C SER A 52 -9.76 8.79 -2.73
N PRO A 53 -10.48 7.95 -1.97
CA PRO A 53 -10.72 8.15 -0.54
C PRO A 53 -9.42 8.27 0.27
N ALA A 54 -8.34 7.59 -0.15
CA ALA A 54 -7.02 7.72 0.47
C ALA A 54 -6.50 9.16 0.39
N LYS A 55 -6.63 9.78 -0.80
CA LYS A 55 -6.25 11.18 -1.00
C LYS A 55 -7.02 12.09 -0.07
N LEU A 56 -8.34 12.02 -0.08
CA LEU A 56 -9.17 12.92 0.72
C LEU A 56 -8.94 12.75 2.23
N THR A 57 -8.84 11.50 2.70
CA THR A 57 -8.58 11.21 4.11
C THR A 57 -7.22 11.72 4.55
N ILE A 58 -6.16 11.48 3.77
CA ILE A 58 -4.81 11.95 4.12
C ILE A 58 -4.76 13.47 4.15
N LEU A 59 -5.33 14.15 3.16
CA LEU A 59 -5.32 15.61 3.11
C LEU A 59 -6.07 16.23 4.30
N GLU A 60 -7.24 15.71 4.67
CA GLU A 60 -8.02 16.25 5.79
C GLU A 60 -7.42 15.90 7.16
N GLN A 61 -6.94 14.67 7.36
CA GLN A 61 -6.46 14.25 8.68
C GLN A 61 -5.08 14.84 9.01
N THR A 62 -4.24 15.07 8.00
CA THR A 62 -2.92 15.68 8.23
C THR A 62 -2.92 17.19 8.09
N LEU A 63 -3.71 17.73 7.15
CA LEU A 63 -3.63 19.12 6.68
C LEU A 63 -2.17 19.55 6.39
N ASN A 64 -1.33 18.59 5.98
CA ASN A 64 0.08 18.84 5.72
C ASN A 64 0.20 19.73 4.48
N PRO A 65 0.82 20.93 4.59
CA PRO A 65 0.95 21.85 3.46
C PRO A 65 1.60 21.22 2.23
N ALA A 66 2.62 20.38 2.42
CA ALA A 66 3.32 19.71 1.32
C ALA A 66 2.41 18.76 0.54
N LEU A 67 1.60 17.97 1.25
CA LEU A 67 0.62 17.05 0.62
C LEU A 67 -0.51 17.81 -0.05
N LEU A 68 -1.01 18.89 0.57
CA LEU A 68 -2.03 19.75 0.00
C LEU A 68 -1.55 20.42 -1.30
N HIS A 69 -0.33 20.96 -1.27
CA HIS A 69 0.27 21.59 -2.45
C HIS A 69 0.54 20.59 -3.57
N GLU A 70 1.07 19.40 -3.26
CA GLU A 70 1.24 18.32 -4.23
C GLU A 70 -0.10 17.89 -4.85
N ALA A 71 -1.15 17.83 -4.03
CA ALA A 71 -2.50 17.51 -4.48
C ALA A 71 -3.13 18.60 -5.36
N GLY A 72 -2.57 19.81 -5.40
CA GLY A 72 -3.11 20.99 -6.08
C GLY A 72 -4.07 21.83 -5.24
N ALA A 73 -4.23 21.54 -3.94
CA ALA A 73 -5.07 22.33 -3.04
C ALA A 73 -4.28 23.53 -2.52
N ASP A 74 -4.57 24.70 -3.07
CA ASP A 74 -3.93 25.96 -2.66
C ASP A 74 -4.76 26.72 -1.62
N VAL A 75 -6.06 26.39 -1.49
CA VAL A 75 -6.96 26.94 -0.48
C VAL A 75 -7.78 25.84 0.19
N ILE A 76 -7.87 25.89 1.51
CA ILE A 76 -8.80 25.08 2.31
C ILE A 76 -10.00 25.92 2.74
N ILE A 77 -11.20 25.38 2.58
CA ILE A 77 -12.42 25.93 3.17
C ILE A 77 -12.91 24.97 4.25
N VAL A 78 -12.82 25.40 5.51
CA VAL A 78 -13.39 24.68 6.65
C VAL A 78 -14.83 25.13 6.84
N HIS A 79 -15.78 24.20 6.70
CA HIS A 79 -17.19 24.45 6.97
C HIS A 79 -17.49 24.28 8.47
N LYS A 80 -17.40 25.38 9.21
CA LYS A 80 -17.46 25.42 10.69
C LYS A 80 -18.76 24.85 11.25
N PHE A 81 -19.87 25.01 10.52
CA PHE A 81 -21.16 24.46 10.94
C PHE A 81 -21.18 22.92 11.03
N TYR A 82 -20.33 22.24 10.25
CA TYR A 82 -20.23 20.78 10.23
C TYR A 82 -19.09 20.22 11.10
N ASP A 83 -18.22 21.09 11.61
CA ASP A 83 -17.14 20.77 12.55
C ASP A 83 -17.65 20.81 14.00
N LYS A 84 -18.48 19.84 14.37
CA LYS A 84 -19.27 19.87 15.61
C LYS A 84 -18.44 20.00 16.89
N ASP A 85 -17.22 19.49 16.92
CA ASP A 85 -16.32 19.56 18.07
C ASP A 85 -15.19 20.59 17.91
N GLY A 86 -15.20 21.35 16.80
CA GLY A 86 -14.22 22.39 16.50
C GLY A 86 -12.81 21.86 16.25
N LYS A 87 -12.62 20.53 16.20
CA LYS A 87 -11.29 19.93 16.09
C LYS A 87 -10.70 20.16 14.71
N LEU A 88 -11.53 20.10 13.67
CA LEU A 88 -11.04 20.31 12.31
C LEU A 88 -10.47 21.73 12.17
N LEU A 89 -11.23 22.75 12.56
CA LEU A 89 -10.77 24.15 12.55
C LEU A 89 -9.52 24.36 13.41
N ALA A 90 -9.48 23.78 14.62
CA ALA A 90 -8.32 23.86 15.50
C ALA A 90 -7.07 23.22 14.87
N ASN A 91 -7.23 22.05 14.24
CA ASN A 91 -6.15 21.37 13.53
C ASN A 91 -5.70 22.16 12.29
N THR A 92 -6.63 22.74 11.52
CA THR A 92 -6.28 23.60 10.38
C THR A 92 -5.49 24.81 10.82
N ARG A 93 -5.87 25.46 11.93
CA ARG A 93 -5.09 26.58 12.49
C ARG A 93 -3.70 26.16 12.92
N LYS A 94 -3.58 24.98 13.54
CA LYS A 94 -2.29 24.42 13.96
C LYS A 94 -1.36 24.18 12.77
N MET A 95 -1.89 23.66 11.66
CA MET A 95 -1.09 23.25 10.51
C MET A 95 -0.84 24.38 9.49
N LEU A 96 -1.81 25.26 9.27
CA LEU A 96 -1.77 26.30 8.23
C LEU A 96 -1.68 27.73 8.79
N GLY A 97 -1.79 27.90 10.11
CA GLY A 97 -1.79 29.22 10.76
C GLY A 97 -3.17 29.87 10.77
N ASN A 98 -3.23 31.20 10.80
CA ASN A 98 -4.51 31.91 10.85
C ASN A 98 -5.23 31.88 9.49
N PRO A 99 -6.58 31.80 9.48
CA PRO A 99 -7.32 31.90 8.24
C PRO A 99 -7.14 33.27 7.61
N THR A 100 -7.14 33.32 6.28
CA THR A 100 -7.17 34.56 5.51
C THR A 100 -8.54 35.23 5.54
N TYR A 101 -9.58 34.45 5.80
CA TYR A 101 -10.94 34.93 6.07
C TYR A 101 -11.67 33.96 7.00
N GLU A 102 -12.48 34.50 7.91
CA GLU A 102 -13.33 33.71 8.78
C GLU A 102 -14.62 34.46 9.10
N ASP A 103 -15.74 33.75 9.05
CA ASP A 103 -17.04 34.20 9.55
C ASP A 103 -17.70 33.09 10.40
N ASP A 104 -18.99 33.23 10.69
CA ASP A 104 -19.73 32.25 11.51
C ASP A 104 -19.87 30.88 10.84
N LEU A 105 -19.78 30.79 9.51
CA LEU A 105 -20.05 29.58 8.74
C LEU A 105 -18.78 28.92 8.21
N ILE A 106 -17.80 29.70 7.77
CA ILE A 106 -16.59 29.18 7.10
C ILE A 106 -15.30 29.85 7.55
N ALA A 107 -14.19 29.15 7.36
CA ALA A 107 -12.84 29.71 7.45
C ALA A 107 -12.00 29.30 6.23
N LEU A 108 -11.34 30.27 5.59
CA LEU A 108 -10.49 30.08 4.43
C LEU A 108 -9.02 30.13 4.85
N PHE A 109 -8.22 29.18 4.37
CA PHE A 109 -6.78 29.12 4.65
C PHE A 109 -6.02 29.00 3.34
N ASP A 110 -4.96 29.80 3.18
CA ASP A 110 -4.00 29.60 2.10
C ASP A 110 -3.02 28.50 2.47
N VAL A 111 -2.72 27.63 1.51
CA VAL A 111 -1.73 26.57 1.65
C VAL A 111 -0.38 27.08 1.15
N LYS A 112 0.64 27.06 2.02
CA LYS A 112 2.01 27.43 1.68
C LYS A 112 2.95 26.28 2.01
N ALA A 113 3.30 25.48 1.01
CA ALA A 113 4.28 24.41 1.16
C ALA A 113 5.70 24.95 1.02
N THR A 114 6.59 24.48 1.89
CA THR A 114 8.03 24.82 1.85
C THR A 114 8.93 23.60 1.65
N GLU A 115 8.36 22.40 1.71
CA GLU A 115 9.09 21.13 1.68
C GLU A 115 8.36 20.11 0.78
N PRO A 116 9.08 19.15 0.19
CA PRO A 116 8.45 18.05 -0.53
C PRO A 116 7.69 17.13 0.43
N PRO A 117 6.59 16.50 -0.01
CA PRO A 117 5.83 15.58 0.83
C PRO A 117 6.64 14.31 1.13
N ALA A 118 6.54 13.81 2.36
CA ALA A 118 7.15 12.57 2.81
C ALA A 118 6.13 11.42 2.86
N LEU A 119 6.63 10.18 2.98
CA LEU A 119 5.78 9.01 3.24
C LEU A 119 4.83 9.32 4.41
N THR A 120 3.54 9.16 4.16
CA THR A 120 2.50 9.41 5.16
C THR A 120 1.59 8.19 5.20
N VAL A 121 1.36 7.66 6.39
CA VAL A 121 0.48 6.51 6.60
C VAL A 121 -0.54 6.86 7.68
N ILE A 122 -1.81 6.60 7.40
CA ILE A 122 -2.92 6.92 8.30
C ILE A 122 -3.90 5.75 8.32
N GLY A 123 -4.25 5.30 9.51
CA GLY A 123 -5.22 4.25 9.73
C GLY A 123 -5.02 3.65 11.10
N ASP A 124 -6.08 3.06 11.66
CA ASP A 124 -5.99 2.21 12.84
C ASP A 124 -6.23 0.77 12.39
N GLU A 125 -5.19 -0.05 12.49
CA GLU A 125 -5.23 -1.46 12.10
C GLU A 125 -5.24 -2.40 13.33
N SER A 126 -5.35 -1.85 14.54
CA SER A 126 -5.17 -2.60 15.79
C SER A 126 -6.20 -3.72 15.99
N ALA A 127 -7.40 -3.60 15.39
CA ALA A 127 -8.51 -4.54 15.54
C ALA A 127 -9.31 -4.70 14.25
N ILE A 128 -9.05 -5.79 13.52
CA ILE A 128 -9.71 -6.11 12.25
C ILE A 128 -10.95 -6.97 12.52
N LYS A 129 -12.13 -6.35 12.35
CA LYS A 129 -13.44 -7.00 12.53
C LYS A 129 -14.10 -7.40 11.22
N ASP A 130 -13.96 -6.56 10.20
CA ASP A 130 -14.52 -6.78 8.87
C ASP A 130 -13.44 -6.38 7.87
N SER A 131 -13.43 -5.12 7.45
CA SER A 131 -12.44 -4.53 6.58
C SER A 131 -11.96 -3.22 7.19
N GLN A 132 -10.64 -3.00 7.20
CA GLN A 132 -10.01 -1.83 7.77
C GLN A 132 -8.99 -1.27 6.78
N PRO A 133 -9.26 -0.09 6.20
CA PRO A 133 -8.31 0.58 5.34
C PRO A 133 -7.22 1.29 6.14
N VAL A 134 -6.03 1.27 5.57
CA VAL A 134 -4.87 2.11 5.89
C VAL A 134 -4.53 2.88 4.62
N TYR A 135 -4.48 4.19 4.74
CA TYR A 135 -4.22 5.10 3.63
C TYR A 135 -2.76 5.50 3.63
N ILE A 136 -2.16 5.49 2.44
CA ILE A 136 -0.74 5.72 2.25
C ILE A 136 -0.56 6.81 1.19
N TYR A 137 0.30 7.78 1.46
CA TYR A 137 0.92 8.61 0.44
C TYR A 137 2.37 8.20 0.28
N ALA A 138 2.76 7.76 -0.92
CA ALA A 138 4.11 7.38 -1.27
C ALA A 138 4.77 8.43 -2.19
N PRO A 139 5.88 9.07 -1.75
CA PRO A 139 6.54 10.12 -2.54
C PRO A 139 7.31 9.58 -3.76
N HIS A 140 7.68 8.31 -3.75
CA HIS A 140 8.37 7.61 -4.83
C HIS A 140 7.90 6.16 -4.90
N THR A 141 8.22 5.49 -6.00
CA THR A 141 7.98 4.05 -6.14
C THR A 141 8.92 3.26 -5.25
N GLY A 142 8.52 2.08 -4.78
CA GLY A 142 9.38 1.29 -3.91
C GLY A 142 8.68 0.15 -3.18
N TRP A 143 9.40 -0.49 -2.27
CA TRP A 143 8.87 -1.52 -1.39
C TRP A 143 8.62 -0.94 -0.01
N LEU A 144 7.34 -0.88 0.38
CA LEU A 144 6.91 -0.49 1.71
C LEU A 144 7.02 -1.70 2.62
N GLN A 145 7.93 -1.66 3.58
CA GLN A 145 8.08 -2.74 4.55
C GLN A 145 6.92 -2.71 5.54
N LEU A 146 6.29 -3.86 5.73
CA LEU A 146 5.26 -4.06 6.73
C LEU A 146 5.67 -5.22 7.64
N SER A 147 5.94 -4.90 8.90
CA SER A 147 6.24 -5.89 9.95
C SER A 147 5.23 -5.76 11.09
N ARG A 148 4.40 -6.78 11.27
CA ARG A 148 3.32 -6.84 12.27
C ARG A 148 3.32 -8.18 12.98
N THR A 149 2.68 -8.22 14.14
CA THR A 149 2.28 -9.46 14.79
C THR A 149 0.77 -9.54 14.79
N ALA A 150 0.21 -10.61 14.24
CA ALA A 150 -1.21 -10.88 14.28
C ALA A 150 -1.55 -11.84 15.42
N ALA A 151 -2.59 -11.53 16.20
CA ALA A 151 -3.19 -12.48 17.12
C ALA A 151 -4.66 -12.70 16.74
N GLY A 152 -5.06 -13.96 16.68
CA GLY A 152 -6.41 -14.35 16.32
C GLY A 152 -6.61 -15.84 16.55
N ASP A 153 -7.86 -16.29 16.45
CA ASP A 153 -8.23 -17.68 16.66
C ASP A 153 -8.83 -18.29 15.39
N ASN A 154 -7.94 -18.87 14.59
CA ASN A 154 -8.23 -19.59 13.35
C ASN A 154 -9.01 -18.75 12.30
N ARG A 155 -8.58 -17.50 12.10
CA ARG A 155 -9.20 -16.55 11.16
C ARG A 155 -8.43 -16.46 9.86
N ASP A 156 -9.14 -16.30 8.76
CA ASP A 156 -8.54 -15.94 7.48
C ASP A 156 -8.37 -14.42 7.44
N LEU A 157 -7.13 -13.96 7.26
CA LEU A 157 -6.78 -12.55 7.13
C LEU A 157 -6.26 -12.31 5.72
N THR A 158 -6.82 -11.32 5.03
CA THR A 158 -6.39 -10.91 3.69
C THR A 158 -5.80 -9.52 3.71
N LEU A 159 -4.78 -9.30 2.89
CA LEU A 159 -4.23 -7.98 2.59
C LEU A 159 -4.49 -7.64 1.13
N ALA A 160 -5.04 -6.45 0.89
CA ALA A 160 -5.26 -5.94 -0.45
C ALA A 160 -4.58 -4.58 -0.64
N LEU A 161 -3.96 -4.37 -1.81
CA LEU A 161 -3.43 -3.09 -2.25
C LEU A 161 -4.30 -2.56 -3.39
N ASP A 162 -4.86 -1.36 -3.19
CA ASP A 162 -5.74 -0.68 -4.15
C ASP A 162 -6.90 -1.57 -4.64
N GLY A 163 -7.40 -2.42 -3.74
CA GLY A 163 -8.52 -3.33 -3.98
C GLY A 163 -8.13 -4.70 -4.54
N ASN A 164 -6.87 -4.93 -4.91
CA ASN A 164 -6.37 -6.23 -5.33
C ASN A 164 -5.85 -7.00 -4.12
N ILE A 165 -6.39 -8.18 -3.84
CA ILE A 165 -5.84 -9.06 -2.80
C ILE A 165 -4.44 -9.49 -3.24
N ILE A 166 -3.47 -9.22 -2.39
CA ILE A 166 -2.04 -9.50 -2.61
C ILE A 166 -1.50 -10.51 -1.61
N HIS A 167 -2.21 -10.85 -0.55
CA HIS A 167 -1.80 -11.93 0.36
C HIS A 167 -2.98 -12.45 1.19
N HIS A 168 -2.86 -13.69 1.66
CA HIS A 168 -3.77 -14.28 2.66
C HIS A 168 -2.99 -15.08 3.70
N TRP A 169 -3.41 -14.99 4.96
CA TRP A 169 -2.88 -15.80 6.05
C TRP A 169 -4.01 -16.55 6.76
N LYS A 170 -3.68 -17.75 7.25
CA LYS A 170 -4.46 -18.41 8.28
C LYS A 170 -3.88 -18.08 9.65
N ILE A 171 -4.54 -17.19 10.38
CA ILE A 171 -4.12 -16.77 11.71
C ILE A 171 -4.53 -17.82 12.72
N THR A 172 -3.61 -18.70 13.10
CA THR A 172 -3.79 -19.70 14.16
C THR A 172 -3.35 -19.17 15.52
N PRO A 173 -3.96 -19.62 16.64
CA PRO A 173 -3.51 -19.24 17.97
C PRO A 173 -2.05 -19.65 18.20
N THR A 174 -1.24 -18.69 18.65
CA THR A 174 0.12 -18.93 19.15
C THR A 174 0.33 -18.11 20.41
N GLU A 175 1.28 -18.53 21.26
CA GLU A 175 1.58 -17.83 22.52
C GLU A 175 2.05 -16.39 22.30
N TYR A 176 2.75 -16.13 21.19
CA TYR A 176 3.39 -14.84 20.89
C TYR A 176 2.78 -14.09 19.70
N GLY A 177 1.68 -14.59 19.12
CA GLY A 177 1.15 -14.13 17.85
C GLY A 177 1.93 -14.67 16.64
N TYR A 178 1.42 -14.35 15.46
CA TYR A 178 1.96 -14.78 14.17
C TYR A 178 2.63 -13.58 13.49
N GLY A 179 3.92 -13.70 13.16
CA GLY A 179 4.68 -12.65 12.49
C GLY A 179 4.24 -12.49 11.04
N LEU A 180 3.90 -11.26 10.67
CA LEU A 180 3.59 -10.83 9.31
C LEU A 180 4.72 -9.90 8.87
N ASP A 181 5.65 -10.43 8.07
CA ASP A 181 6.74 -9.63 7.49
C ASP A 181 6.63 -9.71 5.97
N ILE A 182 6.36 -8.58 5.33
CA ILE A 182 6.12 -8.54 3.89
C ILE A 182 6.47 -7.16 3.31
N GLY A 183 7.18 -7.14 2.18
CA GLY A 183 7.39 -5.94 1.38
C GLY A 183 6.21 -5.70 0.44
N ILE A 184 5.51 -4.57 0.57
CA ILE A 184 4.39 -4.20 -0.31
C ILE A 184 4.93 -3.36 -1.48
N PRO A 185 4.75 -3.79 -2.74
CA PRO A 185 5.24 -3.06 -3.90
C PRO A 185 4.34 -1.86 -4.22
N ILE A 186 4.89 -0.65 -4.07
CA ILE A 186 4.26 0.61 -4.44
C ILE A 186 4.77 1.01 -5.83
N SER A 187 4.06 0.56 -6.88
CA SER A 187 4.49 0.69 -8.28
C SER A 187 4.25 2.07 -8.90
N THR A 188 3.48 2.93 -8.25
CA THR A 188 3.23 4.32 -8.67
C THR A 188 3.42 5.26 -7.49
N THR A 189 3.74 6.52 -7.75
CA THR A 189 3.73 7.54 -6.70
C THR A 189 2.30 7.98 -6.39
N GLY A 190 2.10 8.55 -5.20
CA GLY A 190 0.82 9.14 -4.80
C GLY A 190 0.08 8.31 -3.77
N TYR A 191 -1.26 8.25 -3.91
CA TYR A 191 -2.15 7.79 -2.85
C TYR A 191 -2.60 6.35 -3.08
N HIS A 192 -2.40 5.52 -2.06
CA HIS A 192 -2.73 4.10 -2.06
C HIS A 192 -3.65 3.74 -0.89
N THR A 193 -4.42 2.67 -1.05
CA THR A 193 -5.21 2.06 0.03
C THR A 193 -4.71 0.65 0.26
N LEU A 194 -4.16 0.41 1.44
CA LEU A 194 -3.91 -0.92 1.95
C LEU A 194 -5.14 -1.35 2.77
N THR A 195 -5.71 -2.52 2.51
CA THR A 195 -6.90 -2.99 3.20
C THR A 195 -6.64 -4.32 3.88
N TRP A 196 -6.79 -4.33 5.19
CA TRP A 196 -6.87 -5.55 5.98
C TRP A 196 -8.31 -6.02 6.04
N ALA A 197 -8.56 -7.30 5.80
CA ALA A 197 -9.91 -7.85 6.00
C ALA A 197 -9.87 -9.25 6.59
N VAL A 198 -10.93 -9.62 7.29
CA VAL A 198 -11.13 -10.96 7.84
C VAL A 198 -12.32 -11.64 7.18
N ASP A 199 -12.15 -12.91 6.81
CA ASP A 199 -13.21 -13.74 6.21
C ASP A 199 -13.54 -14.93 7.14
N PRO A 200 -14.83 -15.17 7.47
CA PRO A 200 -15.97 -14.26 7.30
C PRO A 200 -15.83 -13.02 8.18
N PRO A 201 -16.46 -11.89 7.83
CA PRO A 201 -16.46 -10.70 8.68
C PRO A 201 -17.18 -10.97 10.00
N CYS A 202 -16.79 -10.25 11.04
CA CYS A 202 -17.52 -10.24 12.30
C CYS A 202 -18.96 -9.77 12.05
N PRO A 203 -19.97 -10.49 12.58
CA PRO A 203 -21.34 -10.02 12.48
C PRO A 203 -21.44 -8.63 13.11
N ALA A 204 -22.22 -7.74 12.50
CA ALA A 204 -22.60 -6.48 13.12
C ALA A 204 -23.38 -6.80 14.41
N GLN A 205 -22.66 -6.86 15.54
CA GLN A 205 -23.22 -7.25 16.83
C GLN A 205 -24.39 -6.33 17.17
N LYS A 206 -25.56 -6.92 17.41
CA LYS A 206 -26.66 -6.26 18.12
C LYS A 206 -26.71 -6.66 19.60
N ASP A 207 -25.97 -7.70 19.99
CA ASP A 207 -25.98 -8.30 21.32
C ASP A 207 -24.55 -8.39 21.88
N ALA A 208 -24.35 -7.86 23.08
CA ALA A 208 -23.07 -7.82 23.77
C ALA A 208 -22.55 -9.21 24.20
N SER A 209 -23.41 -10.24 24.21
CA SER A 209 -23.02 -11.63 24.52
C SER A 209 -22.34 -12.35 23.35
N LEU A 210 -22.48 -11.85 22.10
CA LEU A 210 -21.98 -12.52 20.90
C LEU A 210 -20.56 -12.08 20.51
N VAL A 211 -19.56 -12.30 21.36
CA VAL A 211 -18.18 -11.85 21.10
C VAL A 211 -17.63 -12.39 19.77
N CYS A 212 -17.40 -11.50 18.81
CA CYS A 212 -16.64 -11.88 17.61
C CYS A 212 -15.15 -11.86 17.93
N ARG A 213 -14.46 -12.93 17.54
CA ARG A 213 -13.01 -13.08 17.72
C ARG A 213 -12.26 -12.35 16.60
N GLN A 214 -12.18 -11.03 16.70
CA GLN A 214 -11.41 -10.17 15.78
C GLN A 214 -9.94 -10.61 15.66
N VAL A 215 -9.27 -10.19 14.59
CA VAL A 215 -7.81 -10.28 14.51
C VAL A 215 -7.22 -8.99 15.07
N GLY A 216 -6.38 -9.10 16.09
CA GLY A 216 -5.59 -7.98 16.59
C GLY A 216 -4.28 -7.89 15.80
N LEU A 217 -3.94 -6.71 15.31
CA LEU A 217 -2.62 -6.45 14.74
C LEU A 217 -1.84 -5.57 15.71
N PHE A 218 -0.62 -5.99 16.01
CA PHE A 218 0.29 -5.30 16.89
C PHE A 218 1.53 -4.92 16.10
N THR A 219 1.97 -3.70 16.32
CA THR A 219 3.17 -3.19 15.66
C THR A 219 4.41 -3.69 16.38
N VAL A 220 5.36 -4.23 15.63
CA VAL A 220 6.68 -4.63 16.16
C VAL A 220 7.64 -3.42 16.11
N ASP A 221 7.53 -2.59 15.08
CA ASP A 221 8.24 -1.31 14.91
C ASP A 221 7.30 -0.27 14.26
N ASP A 222 7.16 0.91 14.89
CA ASP A 222 6.22 1.97 14.46
C ASP A 222 6.62 2.68 13.17
N ALA A 223 7.78 2.35 12.59
CA ALA A 223 8.30 3.01 11.40
C ALA A 223 7.89 2.26 10.13
N TYR A 224 6.86 2.77 9.45
CA TYR A 224 6.71 2.50 8.03
C TYR A 224 7.89 3.10 7.28
N ASN A 225 8.57 2.31 6.46
CA ASN A 225 9.60 2.78 5.55
C ASN A 225 9.37 2.24 4.15
N ILE A 226 9.50 3.13 3.17
CA ILE A 226 9.51 2.76 1.76
C ILE A 226 10.94 2.80 1.26
N ARG A 227 11.41 1.69 0.70
CA ARG A 227 12.71 1.62 0.04
C ARG A 227 12.51 1.91 -1.43
N GLU A 228 13.12 2.99 -1.90
CA GLU A 228 13.02 3.36 -3.31
C GLU A 228 13.50 2.20 -4.19
N ALA A 229 12.65 1.84 -5.15
CA ALA A 229 12.96 0.81 -6.11
C ALA A 229 12.29 1.17 -7.44
N SER A 230 12.97 0.81 -8.52
CA SER A 230 12.36 0.76 -9.84
C SER A 230 11.82 -0.65 -10.07
N PHE A 231 10.66 -0.73 -10.70
CA PHE A 231 10.04 -1.99 -11.07
C PHE A 231 10.40 -2.29 -12.52
N PRO A 232 11.24 -3.32 -12.78
CA PRO A 232 11.54 -3.72 -14.14
C PRO A 232 10.26 -4.21 -14.83
N LYS A 233 10.32 -4.36 -16.16
CA LYS A 233 9.20 -4.93 -16.92
C LYS A 233 8.84 -6.31 -16.36
N PRO A 234 7.55 -6.65 -16.24
CA PRO A 234 7.15 -7.96 -15.76
C PRO A 234 7.79 -9.11 -16.55
N VAL A 235 8.24 -10.13 -15.83
CA VAL A 235 8.73 -11.37 -16.43
C VAL A 235 7.54 -12.28 -16.69
N GLN A 236 7.32 -12.60 -17.96
CA GLN A 236 6.23 -13.44 -18.43
C GLN A 236 6.64 -14.91 -18.36
N TYR A 237 5.79 -15.73 -17.77
CA TYR A 237 5.86 -17.18 -17.82
C TYR A 237 4.62 -17.72 -18.53
N ALA A 238 4.63 -18.99 -18.92
CA ALA A 238 3.44 -19.66 -19.40
C ALA A 238 2.38 -19.76 -18.28
N GLY A 239 1.42 -18.83 -18.25
CA GLY A 239 0.27 -18.85 -17.32
C GLY A 239 0.42 -18.01 -16.06
N LEU A 240 1.54 -17.31 -15.85
CA LEU A 240 1.73 -16.38 -14.74
C LEU A 240 2.81 -15.35 -15.07
N GLN A 241 2.93 -14.31 -14.24
CA GLN A 241 3.89 -13.23 -14.42
C GLN A 241 4.51 -12.82 -13.09
N LEU A 242 5.81 -12.55 -13.08
CA LEU A 242 6.47 -11.83 -12.00
C LEU A 242 6.39 -10.34 -12.30
N LEU A 243 5.54 -9.61 -11.59
CA LEU A 243 5.31 -8.19 -11.77
C LEU A 243 6.42 -7.34 -11.17
N ALA A 244 6.96 -7.77 -10.03
CA ALA A 244 7.99 -7.05 -9.30
C ALA A 244 8.87 -8.01 -8.50
N SER A 245 10.13 -7.64 -8.31
CA SER A 245 11.04 -8.34 -7.40
C SER A 245 12.00 -7.36 -6.74
N HIS A 246 12.35 -7.63 -5.49
CA HIS A 246 13.42 -6.95 -4.76
C HIS A 246 14.14 -7.95 -3.88
N PHE A 247 15.41 -7.66 -3.58
CA PHE A 247 16.11 -8.42 -2.56
C PHE A 247 17.09 -7.56 -1.79
N LEU A 248 17.32 -7.97 -0.55
CA LEU A 248 18.27 -7.38 0.37
C LEU A 248 19.24 -8.46 0.84
N ARG A 249 20.53 -8.18 0.65
CA ARG A 249 21.59 -9.10 1.06
C ARG A 249 22.08 -8.75 2.46
N PHE A 250 22.04 -9.73 3.33
CA PHE A 250 22.69 -9.76 4.63
C PHE A 250 23.90 -10.71 4.60
N PRO A 251 24.78 -10.68 5.63
CA PRO A 251 25.96 -11.55 5.64
C PRO A 251 25.65 -13.05 5.44
N VAL A 252 24.56 -13.52 6.06
CA VAL A 252 24.14 -14.94 6.11
C VAL A 252 22.73 -15.18 5.58
N ALA A 253 22.11 -14.18 4.95
CA ALA A 253 20.75 -14.28 4.44
C ALA A 253 20.54 -13.40 3.21
N LEU A 254 19.56 -13.78 2.40
CA LEU A 254 19.03 -13.00 1.30
C LEU A 254 17.52 -12.93 1.51
N ASN A 255 17.00 -11.73 1.77
CA ASN A 255 15.56 -11.52 1.87
C ASN A 255 15.06 -11.12 0.50
N LEU A 256 14.03 -11.77 -0.01
CA LEU A 256 13.44 -11.51 -1.32
C LEU A 256 11.96 -11.17 -1.15
N ASP A 257 11.54 -10.11 -1.84
CA ASP A 257 10.13 -9.78 -2.03
C ASP A 257 9.77 -10.00 -3.50
N LEU A 258 8.72 -10.75 -3.78
CA LEU A 258 8.25 -11.07 -5.13
C LEU A 258 6.76 -10.75 -5.25
N LEU A 259 6.33 -10.10 -6.33
CA LEU A 259 4.91 -9.93 -6.66
C LEU A 259 4.56 -10.75 -7.89
N TRP A 260 3.68 -11.72 -7.71
CA TRP A 260 3.15 -12.57 -8.76
C TRP A 260 1.76 -12.15 -9.20
N GLN A 261 1.45 -12.37 -10.47
CA GLN A 261 0.11 -12.35 -11.03
C GLN A 261 -0.14 -13.66 -11.79
N PHE A 262 -1.31 -14.26 -11.57
CA PHE A 262 -1.64 -15.58 -12.10
C PHE A 262 -2.63 -15.47 -13.27
N ASP A 263 -2.16 -15.67 -14.50
CA ASP A 263 -3.02 -15.66 -15.69
C ASP A 263 -3.87 -16.93 -15.82
N ASN A 264 -3.40 -18.01 -15.18
CA ASN A 264 -4.10 -19.26 -14.93
C ASN A 264 -4.09 -19.56 -13.44
N ALA A 265 -5.03 -20.37 -12.95
CA ALA A 265 -4.98 -20.83 -11.57
C ALA A 265 -3.73 -21.70 -11.35
N VAL A 266 -3.06 -21.54 -10.21
CA VAL A 266 -2.00 -22.43 -9.76
C VAL A 266 -2.49 -23.28 -8.59
N THR A 267 -1.89 -24.45 -8.45
CA THR A 267 -2.31 -25.50 -7.51
C THR A 267 -1.20 -25.82 -6.51
N GLU A 268 -1.49 -26.68 -5.53
CA GLU A 268 -0.48 -27.20 -4.59
C GLU A 268 0.67 -27.96 -5.28
N GLN A 269 0.46 -28.39 -6.53
CA GLN A 269 1.48 -29.07 -7.33
C GLN A 269 2.40 -28.09 -8.07
N ASP A 270 2.03 -26.82 -8.19
CA ASP A 270 2.86 -25.82 -8.83
C ASP A 270 3.82 -25.23 -7.80
N ILE A 271 5.10 -25.48 -8.02
CA ILE A 271 6.18 -25.17 -7.10
C ILE A 271 6.99 -24.00 -7.64
N ARG A 272 7.05 -22.93 -6.84
CA ARG A 272 7.95 -21.80 -7.05
C ARG A 272 9.33 -22.18 -6.54
N PHE A 273 10.36 -22.00 -7.34
CA PHE A 273 11.75 -22.15 -6.90
C PHE A 273 12.54 -20.85 -7.00
N ILE A 274 13.47 -20.68 -6.07
CA ILE A 274 14.50 -19.63 -6.05
C ILE A 274 15.85 -20.32 -5.99
N LYS A 275 16.82 -19.82 -6.77
CA LYS A 275 18.20 -20.32 -6.75
C LYS A 275 19.20 -19.17 -6.69
N VAL A 276 20.19 -19.31 -5.83
CA VAL A 276 21.39 -18.49 -5.83
C VAL A 276 22.54 -19.32 -6.38
N LEU A 277 23.14 -18.89 -7.48
CA LEU A 277 24.24 -19.58 -8.15
C LEU A 277 25.52 -18.76 -8.02
N ASP A 278 26.66 -19.42 -7.85
CA ASP A 278 27.97 -18.76 -7.99
C ASP A 278 28.36 -18.55 -9.46
N ALA A 279 29.51 -17.93 -9.70
CA ALA A 279 30.05 -17.68 -11.03
C ALA A 279 30.31 -18.95 -11.87
N ASN A 280 30.41 -20.13 -11.25
CA ASN A 280 30.56 -21.42 -11.94
C ASN A 280 29.21 -22.12 -12.19
N GLY A 281 28.09 -21.47 -11.85
CA GLY A 281 26.75 -22.04 -11.93
C GLY A 281 26.43 -23.04 -10.81
N LYS A 282 27.27 -23.14 -9.77
CA LYS A 282 27.00 -24.01 -8.63
C LYS A 282 25.93 -23.39 -7.73
N SER A 283 24.94 -24.19 -7.35
CA SER A 283 23.89 -23.77 -6.42
C SER A 283 24.45 -23.59 -5.01
N ILE A 284 24.18 -22.42 -4.44
CA ILE A 284 24.65 -21.98 -3.12
C ILE A 284 23.51 -21.99 -2.10
N ALA A 285 22.33 -21.57 -2.54
CA ALA A 285 21.12 -21.61 -1.75
C ALA A 285 19.92 -21.83 -2.69
N THR A 286 18.91 -22.53 -2.18
CA THR A 286 17.68 -22.85 -2.92
C THR A 286 16.50 -22.81 -1.98
N ASP A 287 15.35 -22.42 -2.51
CA ASP A 287 14.08 -22.53 -1.82
C ASP A 287 13.00 -22.95 -2.83
N ASP A 288 12.30 -24.05 -2.54
CA ASP A 288 11.31 -24.67 -3.41
C ASP A 288 10.04 -24.92 -2.59
N HIS A 289 8.96 -24.20 -2.89
CA HIS A 289 7.69 -24.40 -2.21
C HIS A 289 6.48 -24.01 -3.07
N THR A 290 5.31 -24.54 -2.71
CA THR A 290 4.04 -24.10 -3.29
C THR A 290 3.55 -22.84 -2.59
N LEU A 291 2.94 -21.93 -3.35
CA LEU A 291 2.18 -20.79 -2.81
C LEU A 291 0.74 -21.18 -2.45
N GLY A 292 0.43 -22.49 -2.43
CA GLY A 292 -0.92 -23.00 -2.30
C GLY A 292 -1.76 -22.77 -3.56
N VAL A 293 -3.07 -22.94 -3.42
CA VAL A 293 -4.01 -22.69 -4.52
C VAL A 293 -4.19 -21.19 -4.70
N GLN A 294 -3.90 -20.69 -5.91
CA GLN A 294 -4.18 -19.30 -6.26
C GLN A 294 -5.11 -19.23 -7.47
N PRO A 295 -6.14 -18.38 -7.42
CA PRO A 295 -7.11 -18.29 -8.50
C PRO A 295 -6.52 -17.58 -9.72
N LYS A 296 -7.08 -17.88 -10.90
CA LYS A 296 -6.86 -17.07 -12.10
C LYS A 296 -7.24 -15.61 -11.84
N GLY A 297 -6.37 -14.70 -12.24
CA GLY A 297 -6.50 -13.25 -12.04
C GLY A 297 -6.05 -12.77 -10.66
N GLY A 298 -5.66 -13.67 -9.76
CA GLY A 298 -5.14 -13.32 -8.44
C GLY A 298 -3.73 -12.74 -8.49
N GLN A 299 -3.36 -12.04 -7.41
CA GLN A 299 -2.01 -11.57 -7.16
C GLN A 299 -1.49 -12.13 -5.83
N TRP A 300 -0.18 -12.24 -5.71
CA TRP A 300 0.48 -12.72 -4.50
C TRP A 300 1.82 -12.03 -4.30
N VAL A 301 1.94 -11.27 -3.21
CA VAL A 301 3.22 -10.81 -2.69
C VAL A 301 3.79 -11.92 -1.82
N GLU A 302 5.06 -12.18 -1.98
CA GLU A 302 5.78 -13.23 -1.31
C GLU A 302 7.04 -12.66 -0.67
N ALA A 303 7.28 -12.98 0.60
CA ALA A 303 8.51 -12.68 1.30
C ALA A 303 9.27 -13.98 1.59
N VAL A 304 10.55 -14.02 1.24
CA VAL A 304 11.39 -15.22 1.36
C VAL A 304 12.70 -14.87 2.03
N ASP A 305 12.99 -15.55 3.14
CA ASP A 305 14.29 -15.49 3.81
C ASP A 305 15.14 -16.69 3.41
N LEU A 306 16.09 -16.47 2.51
CA LEU A 306 16.98 -17.50 2.01
C LEU A 306 18.32 -17.48 2.77
N GLY A 307 18.59 -18.54 3.54
CA GLY A 307 19.87 -18.69 4.25
C GLY A 307 21.06 -18.80 3.30
N LEU A 308 22.10 -18.00 3.54
CA LEU A 308 23.37 -18.04 2.81
C LEU A 308 24.49 -18.60 3.70
N PRO A 309 25.46 -19.35 3.14
CA PRO A 309 26.67 -19.73 3.88
C PRO A 309 27.40 -18.51 4.45
N ALA A 310 27.88 -18.58 5.69
CA ALA A 310 28.56 -17.45 6.34
C ALA A 310 29.88 -17.05 5.67
N ASN A 311 30.54 -18.01 5.01
CA ASN A 311 31.86 -17.81 4.38
C ASN A 311 31.74 -17.99 2.86
N LEU A 312 30.88 -17.20 2.22
CA LEU A 312 30.83 -17.14 0.77
C LEU A 312 32.17 -16.68 0.20
N PRO A 313 32.77 -17.44 -0.74
CA PRO A 313 33.94 -16.97 -1.48
C PRO A 313 33.68 -15.62 -2.17
N ALA A 314 34.73 -14.82 -2.34
CA ALA A 314 34.66 -13.63 -3.17
C ALA A 314 34.24 -14.02 -4.61
N GLY A 315 33.34 -13.24 -5.21
CA GLY A 315 32.77 -13.54 -6.51
C GLY A 315 31.38 -12.96 -6.72
N GLU A 316 30.88 -13.11 -7.94
CA GLU A 316 29.53 -12.74 -8.32
C GLU A 316 28.57 -13.93 -8.10
N TYR A 317 27.38 -13.60 -7.60
CA TYR A 317 26.29 -14.54 -7.35
C TYR A 317 25.04 -14.06 -8.07
N GLN A 318 24.35 -15.00 -8.71
CA GLN A 318 23.17 -14.75 -9.53
C GLN A 318 21.93 -15.31 -8.87
N VAL A 319 20.85 -14.52 -8.85
CA VAL A 319 19.57 -14.91 -8.24
C VAL A 319 18.56 -15.19 -9.33
N TYR A 320 18.03 -16.40 -9.35
CA TYR A 320 17.05 -16.87 -10.33
C TYR A 320 15.76 -17.30 -9.65
N VAL A 321 14.64 -17.08 -10.33
CA VAL A 321 13.32 -17.58 -9.93
C VAL A 321 12.62 -18.29 -11.08
N GLY A 322 11.76 -19.24 -10.76
CA GLY A 322 10.90 -19.89 -11.74
C GLY A 322 9.90 -20.83 -11.09
N TRP A 323 9.20 -21.57 -11.94
CA TRP A 323 8.13 -22.47 -11.53
C TRP A 323 8.25 -23.82 -12.22
N TYR A 324 7.79 -24.88 -11.56
CA TYR A 324 7.58 -26.19 -12.16
C TYR A 324 6.36 -26.89 -11.54
N THR A 325 5.81 -27.88 -12.25
CA THR A 325 4.77 -28.75 -11.70
C THR A 325 5.39 -29.98 -11.04
N TYR A 326 4.85 -30.41 -9.90
CA TYR A 326 5.24 -31.63 -9.20
C TYR A 326 4.18 -32.72 -9.41
N PRO A 327 4.55 -34.00 -9.63
CA PRO A 327 5.89 -34.56 -9.57
C PRO A 327 6.64 -34.60 -10.90
N ASP A 328 6.07 -34.07 -11.99
CA ASP A 328 6.64 -34.22 -13.34
C ASP A 328 7.91 -33.35 -13.58
N LEU A 329 8.12 -32.35 -12.73
CA LEU A 329 9.21 -31.36 -12.78
C LEU A 329 9.21 -30.55 -14.08
N THR A 330 8.05 -30.45 -14.75
CA THR A 330 7.89 -29.66 -15.97
C THR A 330 7.97 -28.18 -15.61
N ARG A 331 8.99 -27.47 -16.09
CA ARG A 331 9.15 -26.03 -15.81
C ARG A 331 8.19 -25.18 -16.64
N PHE A 332 7.73 -24.10 -16.03
CA PHE A 332 6.93 -23.08 -16.70
C PHE A 332 7.86 -22.29 -17.61
N LYS A 333 7.60 -22.33 -18.92
CA LYS A 333 8.44 -21.63 -19.90
C LYS A 333 8.46 -20.13 -19.61
N VAL A 334 9.65 -19.55 -19.55
CA VAL A 334 9.84 -18.10 -19.53
C VAL A 334 9.65 -17.55 -20.94
N LEU A 335 8.74 -16.59 -21.09
CA LEU A 335 8.36 -15.97 -22.36
C LEU A 335 9.03 -14.62 -22.57
N SER A 336 9.50 -13.97 -21.49
CA SER A 336 10.31 -12.76 -21.58
C SER A 336 11.74 -13.07 -22.02
N ASP A 337 12.37 -12.11 -22.72
CA ASP A 337 13.79 -12.14 -23.05
C ASP A 337 14.61 -11.68 -21.85
N VAL A 338 14.90 -12.61 -20.94
CA VAL A 338 15.69 -12.39 -19.72
C VAL A 338 16.75 -13.49 -19.56
N PRO A 339 17.88 -13.21 -18.87
CA PRO A 339 18.87 -14.25 -18.60
C PRO A 339 18.26 -15.45 -17.87
N GLY A 340 18.62 -16.65 -18.31
CA GLY A 340 18.08 -17.92 -17.82
C GLY A 340 16.83 -18.41 -18.56
N ALA A 341 16.22 -17.62 -19.44
CA ALA A 341 14.93 -17.97 -20.06
C ALA A 341 14.97 -19.30 -20.83
N VAL A 342 16.11 -19.62 -21.45
CA VAL A 342 16.33 -20.89 -22.17
C VAL A 342 16.19 -22.13 -21.26
N ASP A 343 16.50 -21.98 -19.98
CA ASP A 343 16.38 -23.04 -18.96
C ASP A 343 15.07 -22.93 -18.16
N SER A 344 14.18 -22.02 -18.57
CA SER A 344 12.94 -21.63 -17.90
C SER A 344 13.17 -21.00 -16.52
N TRP A 345 14.28 -20.26 -16.38
CA TRP A 345 14.62 -19.48 -15.19
C TRP A 345 14.59 -18.00 -15.54
N ALA A 346 14.29 -17.13 -14.60
CA ALA A 346 14.45 -15.69 -14.78
C ALA A 346 15.44 -15.15 -13.75
N GLN A 347 16.52 -14.55 -14.23
CA GLN A 347 17.42 -13.81 -13.36
C GLN A 347 16.73 -12.54 -12.86
N ILE A 348 16.60 -12.40 -11.54
CA ILE A 348 15.99 -11.22 -10.90
C ILE A 348 17.03 -10.26 -10.31
N GLY A 349 18.30 -10.66 -10.31
CA GLY A 349 19.44 -9.78 -10.09
C GLY A 349 20.70 -10.54 -9.67
N SER A 350 21.68 -9.79 -9.17
CA SER A 350 22.99 -10.32 -8.78
C SER A 350 23.57 -9.56 -7.59
N PHE A 351 24.52 -10.18 -6.88
CA PHE A 351 25.32 -9.51 -5.86
C PHE A 351 26.77 -9.99 -5.89
N THR A 352 27.68 -9.17 -5.36
CA THR A 352 29.12 -9.49 -5.31
C THR A 352 29.62 -9.57 -3.87
N ILE A 353 30.39 -10.60 -3.57
CA ILE A 353 31.21 -10.67 -2.37
C ILE A 353 32.63 -10.23 -2.74
N LYS A 354 33.14 -9.25 -1.98
CA LYS A 354 34.48 -8.68 -2.19
C LYS A 354 35.55 -9.44 -1.43
#